data_AF-A0A9D2KXA5-F1
#
_entry.id   AF-A0A9D2KXA5-F1
#
_cell.length_a   1.000
_cell.length_b   1.000
_cell.length_c   1.000
_cell.angle_alpha   90.00
_cell.angle_beta   90.00
_cell.angle_gamma   90.00
#
_symmetry.space_group_name_H-M   'P 1'
#
loop_
_entity.id
_entity.type
_entity.pdbx_description
1 polymer ?
#
loop_
_entity_poly.entity_id
_entity_poly.type
_entity_poly.pdbx_seq_one_letter_code
_entity_poly.pdbx_strand_id
1 'polypeptide(L)'
;IHDLLNQLMIQKFELDFEDTEIPAYIKDVKLFLDEALSQHLSLEDLEARFHINKYQIAKDFSKYIGTPPIDYQLNQKISHAKDLLRYSKLTIQEISLEIGIENFAYFSRLFKKRTGLTPSLYRKNG
;
A
#
# COMPACT_ATOMS: atom_id res chain seq x y z
N ILE A 1 11.76 35.58 -15.10
CA ILE A 1 11.29 35.12 -13.77
C ILE A 1 10.75 33.69 -13.84
N HIS A 2 9.82 33.37 -14.76
CA HIS A 2 9.27 32.02 -14.92
C HIS A 2 10.33 30.92 -15.18
N ASP A 3 11.33 31.25 -15.99
CA ASP A 3 12.37 30.29 -16.40
C ASP A 3 13.35 29.96 -15.26
N LEU A 4 13.68 30.97 -14.45
CA LEU A 4 14.49 30.80 -13.24
C LEU A 4 13.73 30.01 -12.18
N LEU A 5 12.41 30.21 -12.06
CA LEU A 5 11.58 29.44 -11.13
C LEU A 5 11.53 27.96 -11.54
N ASN A 6 11.39 27.67 -12.84
CA ASN A 6 11.45 26.31 -13.36
C ASN A 6 12.84 25.69 -13.14
N GLN A 7 13.92 26.44 -13.39
CA GLN A 7 15.29 25.99 -13.12
C GLN A 7 15.53 25.72 -11.62
N LEU A 8 15.03 26.57 -10.74
CA LEU A 8 15.11 26.36 -9.29
C LEU A 8 14.21 25.22 -8.82
N MET A 9 13.06 25.00 -9.46
CA MET A 9 12.20 23.85 -9.18
C MET A 9 12.85 22.54 -9.64
N ILE A 10 13.51 22.54 -10.80
CA ILE A 10 14.26 21.39 -11.31
C ILE A 10 15.49 21.13 -10.43
N GLN A 11 16.29 22.15 -10.10
CA GLN A 11 17.41 22.00 -9.18
C GLN A 11 16.97 21.54 -7.80
N LYS A 12 15.87 22.09 -7.26
CA LYS A 12 15.35 21.65 -5.97
C LYS A 12 14.81 20.23 -6.04
N PHE A 13 14.15 19.85 -7.14
CA PHE A 13 13.79 18.46 -7.40
C PHE A 13 15.07 17.61 -7.40
N GLU A 14 16.06 17.91 -8.24
CA GLU A 14 17.32 17.18 -8.35
C GLU A 14 18.12 17.12 -7.02
N LEU A 15 18.02 18.14 -6.17
CA LEU A 15 18.63 18.17 -4.83
C LEU A 15 17.84 17.37 -3.77
N ASP A 16 16.52 17.25 -3.93
CA ASP A 16 15.66 16.43 -3.08
C ASP A 16 15.73 14.93 -3.47
N PHE A 17 16.20 14.62 -4.69
CA PHE A 17 16.62 13.28 -5.10
C PHE A 17 18.09 13.06 -4.71
N GLU A 18 18.35 12.84 -3.43
CA GLU A 18 19.49 11.99 -3.10
C GLU A 18 19.28 10.66 -3.85
N ASP A 19 20.17 10.33 -4.79
CA ASP A 19 20.35 8.99 -5.38
C ASP A 19 20.73 7.99 -4.28
N THR A 20 19.88 7.85 -3.26
CA THR A 20 20.02 6.85 -2.23
C THR A 20 19.46 5.57 -2.81
N GLU A 21 20.38 4.76 -3.31
CA GLU A 21 20.09 3.42 -3.77
C GLU A 21 19.22 2.69 -2.74
N ILE A 22 18.04 2.21 -3.18
CA ILE A 22 17.12 1.48 -2.31
C ILE A 22 17.84 0.24 -1.78
N PRO A 23 17.96 0.08 -0.44
CA PRO A 23 18.62 -1.09 0.14
C PRO A 23 18.02 -2.39 -0.36
N ALA A 24 18.85 -3.40 -0.63
CA ALA A 24 18.40 -4.69 -1.15
C ALA A 24 17.27 -5.31 -0.32
N TYR A 25 17.40 -5.28 1.02
CA TYR A 25 16.39 -5.82 1.91
C TYR A 25 15.03 -5.09 1.81
N ILE A 26 15.01 -3.81 1.43
CA ILE A 26 13.74 -3.07 1.22
C ILE A 26 13.09 -3.52 -0.09
N LYS A 27 13.88 -3.81 -1.12
CA LYS A 27 13.39 -4.43 -2.35
C LYS A 27 12.78 -5.81 -2.06
N ASP A 28 13.44 -6.60 -1.21
CA ASP A 28 12.96 -7.93 -0.80
C ASP A 28 11.67 -7.86 0.04
N VAL A 29 11.60 -6.93 1.00
CA VAL A 29 10.37 -6.67 1.76
C VAL A 29 9.23 -6.28 0.83
N LYS A 30 9.49 -5.40 -0.15
CA LYS A 30 8.47 -5.00 -1.12
C LYS A 30 7.99 -6.19 -1.94
N LEU A 31 8.90 -6.99 -2.49
CA LEU A 31 8.56 -8.17 -3.28
C LEU A 31 7.68 -9.14 -2.47
N PHE A 32 8.05 -9.40 -1.22
CA PHE A 32 7.25 -10.23 -0.33
C PHE A 32 5.84 -9.66 -0.10
N LEU A 33 5.71 -8.34 0.11
CA LEU A 33 4.41 -7.68 0.29
C LEU A 33 3.55 -7.68 -0.98
N ASP A 34 4.17 -7.71 -2.16
CA ASP A 34 3.48 -7.80 -3.46
C ASP A 34 2.90 -9.21 -3.69
N GLU A 35 3.58 -10.26 -3.22
CA GLU A 35 3.13 -11.65 -3.33
C GLU A 35 2.10 -12.05 -2.25
N ALA A 36 2.16 -11.42 -1.07
CA ALA A 36 1.36 -11.79 0.11
C ALA A 36 0.02 -11.03 0.21
N LEU A 37 -0.73 -10.90 -0.89
CA LEU A 37 -1.94 -10.06 -0.92
C LEU A 37 -3.04 -10.52 0.04
N SER A 38 -3.29 -11.82 0.18
CA SER A 38 -4.36 -12.38 1.02
C SER A 38 -3.93 -12.64 2.47
N GLN A 39 -2.67 -12.41 2.82
CA GLN A 39 -2.18 -12.67 4.17
C GLN A 39 -2.39 -11.46 5.09
N HIS A 40 -2.69 -11.71 6.35
CA HIS A 40 -2.62 -10.68 7.38
C HIS A 40 -1.16 -10.56 7.84
N LEU A 41 -0.49 -9.44 7.51
CA LEU A 41 0.87 -9.20 7.94
C LEU A 41 0.93 -8.11 9.01
N SER A 42 1.74 -8.37 10.04
CA SER A 42 2.17 -7.41 11.04
C SER A 42 3.63 -7.01 10.82
N LEU A 43 4.10 -6.00 11.53
CA LEU A 43 5.52 -5.63 11.47
C LEU A 43 6.40 -6.68 12.16
N GLU A 44 5.86 -7.39 13.15
CA GLU A 44 6.49 -8.53 13.82
C GLU A 44 6.73 -9.69 12.85
N ASP A 45 5.80 -9.94 11.91
CA ASP A 45 5.97 -10.98 10.88
C ASP A 45 7.12 -10.62 9.92
N LEU A 46 7.26 -9.33 9.58
CA LEU A 46 8.37 -8.85 8.76
C LEU A 46 9.70 -8.95 9.50
N GLU A 47 9.74 -8.59 10.79
CA GLU A 47 10.94 -8.73 11.62
C GLU A 47 11.37 -10.20 11.75
N ALA A 48 10.42 -11.11 11.98
CA ALA A 48 10.67 -12.54 12.07
C ALA A 48 11.21 -13.12 10.76
N ARG A 49 10.69 -12.66 9.61
CA ARG A 49 11.09 -13.13 8.28
C ARG A 49 12.43 -12.59 7.80
N PHE A 50 12.65 -11.29 7.96
CA PHE A 50 13.81 -10.60 7.41
C PHE A 50 14.96 -10.46 8.41
N HIS A 51 14.73 -10.82 9.68
CA HIS A 51 15.69 -10.65 10.78
C HIS A 51 16.19 -9.20 10.93
N ILE A 52 15.33 -8.24 10.59
CA ILE A 52 15.59 -6.81 10.70
C ILE A 52 14.56 -6.22 11.64
N ASN A 53 14.99 -5.32 12.51
CA ASN A 53 14.09 -4.73 13.48
C ASN A 53 12.88 -4.07 12.82
N LYS A 54 11.69 -4.35 13.35
CA LYS A 54 10.41 -3.85 12.79
C LYS A 54 10.35 -2.32 12.62
N TYR A 55 10.95 -1.56 13.53
CA TYR A 55 10.98 -0.10 13.45
C TYR A 55 11.91 0.38 12.33
N GLN A 56 13.02 -0.34 12.11
CA GLN A 56 13.93 -0.08 10.99
C GLN A 56 13.24 -0.39 9.65
N ILE A 57 12.57 -1.54 9.53
CA ILE A 57 11.78 -1.88 8.33
C ILE A 57 10.73 -0.79 8.08
N ALA A 58 9.94 -0.41 9.08
CA ALA A 58 8.89 0.60 8.90
C ALA A 58 9.46 1.96 8.46
N LYS A 59 10.58 2.40 9.07
CA LYS A 59 11.24 3.66 8.76
C LYS A 59 11.80 3.66 7.33
N ASP A 60 12.62 2.67 6.99
CA ASP A 60 13.32 2.65 5.69
C ASP A 60 12.35 2.34 4.55
N PHE A 61 11.39 1.44 4.77
CA PHE A 61 10.36 1.18 3.77
C PHE A 61 9.53 2.45 3.50
N SER A 62 9.17 3.21 4.54
CA SER A 62 8.50 4.51 4.34
C SER A 62 9.38 5.51 3.62
N LYS A 63 10.68 5.57 3.94
CA LYS A 63 11.65 6.45 3.29
C LYS A 63 11.76 6.17 1.79
N TYR A 64 11.90 4.89 1.41
CA TYR A 64 12.23 4.51 0.03
C TYR A 64 11.01 4.17 -0.84
N ILE A 65 9.91 3.69 -0.24
CA ILE A 65 8.68 3.31 -0.96
C ILE A 65 7.60 4.38 -0.82
N GLY A 66 7.74 5.30 0.14
CA GLY A 66 6.83 6.44 0.34
C GLY A 66 5.62 6.14 1.23
N THR A 67 5.43 4.91 1.69
CA THR A 67 4.33 4.52 2.59
C THR A 67 4.79 3.44 3.57
N PRO A 68 4.27 3.40 4.81
CA PRO A 68 4.55 2.29 5.73
C PRO A 68 4.16 0.93 5.13
N PRO A 69 4.88 -0.16 5.45
CA PRO A 69 4.70 -1.47 4.80
C PRO A 69 3.28 -2.05 5.02
N ILE A 70 2.69 -1.84 6.21
CA ILE A 70 1.33 -2.29 6.49
C ILE A 70 0.31 -1.48 5.68
N ASP A 71 0.49 -0.16 5.58
CA ASP A 71 -0.37 0.70 4.78
C ASP A 71 -0.23 0.39 3.28
N TYR A 72 0.97 0.07 2.81
CA TYR A 72 1.24 -0.40 1.46
C TYR A 72 0.41 -1.66 1.15
N GLN A 73 0.46 -2.67 2.03
CA GLN A 73 -0.32 -3.89 1.87
C GLN A 73 -1.84 -3.61 1.87
N LEU A 74 -2.33 -2.74 2.76
CA LEU A 74 -3.74 -2.34 2.77
C LEU A 74 -4.15 -1.62 1.47
N ASN A 75 -3.27 -0.79 0.90
CA ASN A 75 -3.54 -0.14 -0.38
C ASN A 75 -3.65 -1.16 -1.52
N GLN A 76 -2.77 -2.17 -1.56
CA GLN A 76 -2.86 -3.27 -2.53
C GLN A 76 -4.18 -4.04 -2.39
N LYS A 77 -4.55 -4.43 -1.14
CA LYS A 77 -5.81 -5.11 -0.85
C LYS A 77 -7.02 -4.30 -1.31
N ILE A 78 -7.04 -3.00 -1.06
CA ILE A 78 -8.13 -2.12 -1.51
C ILE A 78 -8.15 -1.97 -3.03
N SER A 79 -6.99 -1.89 -3.69
CA SER A 79 -6.94 -1.87 -5.16
C SER A 79 -7.56 -3.13 -5.74
N HIS A 80 -7.16 -4.30 -5.23
CA HIS A 80 -7.73 -5.58 -5.67
C HIS A 80 -9.23 -5.69 -5.36
N ALA A 81 -9.68 -5.22 -4.20
CA ALA A 81 -11.10 -5.17 -3.86
C ALA A 81 -11.90 -4.30 -4.83
N LYS A 82 -11.35 -3.17 -5.30
CA LYS A 82 -11.98 -2.33 -6.32
C LYS A 82 -12.17 -3.07 -7.64
N ASP A 83 -11.18 -3.86 -8.04
CA ASP A 83 -11.25 -4.67 -9.25
C ASP A 83 -12.29 -5.79 -9.12
N LEU A 84 -12.30 -6.53 -8.02
CA LEU A 84 -13.33 -7.53 -7.76
C LEU A 84 -14.74 -6.94 -7.68
N LEU A 85 -14.89 -5.73 -7.12
CA LEU A 85 -16.18 -5.07 -7.04
C LEU A 85 -16.74 -4.70 -8.42
N ARG A 86 -15.88 -4.35 -9.38
CA ARG A 86 -16.25 -3.98 -10.76
C ARG A 86 -16.41 -5.17 -11.69
N TYR A 87 -15.50 -6.14 -11.59
CA TYR A 87 -15.32 -7.15 -12.64
C TYR A 87 -15.72 -8.57 -12.22
N SER A 88 -16.19 -8.76 -10.99
CA SER A 88 -16.66 -10.06 -10.50
C SER A 88 -18.08 -10.01 -9.95
N LYS A 89 -18.69 -11.19 -9.81
CA LYS A 89 -20.00 -11.38 -9.17
C LYS A 89 -19.90 -11.73 -7.69
N LEU A 90 -18.68 -11.78 -7.12
CA LEU A 90 -18.47 -12.11 -5.72
C LEU A 90 -19.27 -11.16 -4.83
N THR A 91 -19.88 -11.67 -3.78
CA THR A 91 -20.48 -10.86 -2.73
C THR A 91 -19.40 -10.01 -2.06
N ILE A 92 -19.82 -8.92 -1.44
CA ILE A 92 -18.90 -8.03 -0.71
C ILE A 92 -18.21 -8.78 0.44
N GLN A 93 -18.88 -9.78 1.01
CA GLN A 93 -18.32 -10.65 2.05
C GLN A 93 -17.25 -11.58 1.48
N GLU A 94 -17.49 -12.24 0.33
CA GLU A 94 -16.47 -13.05 -0.34
C GLU A 94 -15.25 -12.22 -0.73
N ILE A 95 -15.45 -10.99 -1.22
CA ILE A 95 -14.34 -10.08 -1.54
C ILE A 95 -13.52 -9.75 -0.30
N SER A 96 -14.16 -9.53 0.85
CA SER A 96 -13.46 -9.27 2.12
C SER A 96 -12.55 -10.44 2.50
N LEU A 97 -13.03 -11.67 2.32
CA LEU A 97 -12.26 -12.89 2.60
C LEU A 97 -11.12 -13.08 1.58
N GLU A 98 -11.39 -12.87 0.29
CA GLU A 98 -10.43 -13.02 -0.80
C GLU A 98 -9.20 -12.12 -0.61
N ILE A 99 -9.40 -10.88 -0.17
CA ILE A 99 -8.32 -9.93 0.11
C ILE A 99 -7.70 -10.12 1.52
N GLY A 100 -8.07 -11.17 2.24
CA GLY A 100 -7.50 -11.47 3.55
C GLY A 100 -7.93 -10.53 4.67
N ILE A 101 -9.20 -10.08 4.67
CA ILE A 101 -9.80 -9.27 5.73
C ILE A 101 -11.08 -9.97 6.22
N GLU A 102 -10.95 -10.79 7.26
CA GLU A 102 -12.07 -11.58 7.80
C GLU A 102 -13.15 -10.70 8.45
N ASN A 103 -12.73 -9.61 9.10
CA ASN A 103 -13.66 -8.70 9.73
C ASN A 103 -14.33 -7.78 8.69
N PHE A 104 -15.54 -8.16 8.27
CA PHE A 104 -16.35 -7.43 7.29
C PHE A 104 -16.60 -5.95 7.66
N ALA A 105 -16.85 -5.66 8.94
CA ALA A 105 -17.11 -4.30 9.40
C ALA A 105 -15.84 -3.43 9.28
N TYR A 106 -14.67 -4.01 9.59
CA TYR A 106 -13.38 -3.37 9.38
C TYR A 106 -13.11 -3.14 7.88
N PHE A 107 -13.31 -4.15 7.03
CA PHE A 107 -13.19 -4.01 5.58
C PHE A 107 -14.04 -2.87 5.04
N SER A 108 -15.33 -2.84 5.37
CA SER A 108 -16.26 -1.81 4.89
C SER A 108 -15.83 -0.39 5.31
N ARG A 109 -15.35 -0.23 6.56
CA ARG A 109 -14.82 1.05 7.06
C ARG A 109 -13.52 1.44 6.36
N LEU A 110 -12.59 0.50 6.20
CA LEU A 110 -11.32 0.72 5.53
C LEU A 110 -11.52 1.12 4.07
N PHE A 111 -12.35 0.37 3.35
CA PHE A 111 -12.67 0.65 1.95
C PHE A 111 -13.28 2.04 1.78
N LYS A 112 -14.25 2.40 2.62
CA LYS A 112 -14.83 3.76 2.62
C LYS A 112 -13.79 4.82 2.94
N LYS A 113 -12.93 4.60 3.92
CA LYS A 113 -11.86 5.54 4.28
C LYS A 113 -10.89 5.78 3.10
N ARG A 114 -10.57 4.75 2.33
CA ARG A 114 -9.59 4.81 1.24
C ARG A 114 -10.17 5.28 -0.09
N THR A 115 -11.46 5.05 -0.33
CA THR A 115 -12.10 5.33 -1.63
C THR A 115 -13.17 6.42 -1.60
N GLY A 116 -13.62 6.83 -0.41
CA GLY A 116 -14.75 7.75 -0.22
C GLY A 116 -16.13 7.09 -0.31
N LEU A 117 -16.24 5.86 -0.83
CA LEU A 117 -17.50 5.15 -1.03
C LEU A 117 -17.56 3.84 -0.24
N THR A 118 -18.75 3.41 0.17
CA THR A 118 -18.90 2.04 0.69
C THR A 118 -18.68 1.03 -0.44
N PRO A 119 -18.27 -0.23 -0.15
CA PRO A 119 -18.13 -1.25 -1.19
C PRO A 119 -19.39 -1.42 -2.05
N SER A 120 -20.58 -1.42 -1.43
CA SER A 120 -21.86 -1.54 -2.16
C SER A 120 -22.10 -0.37 -3.10
N LEU A 121 -21.82 0.86 -2.66
CA LEU A 121 -22.01 2.05 -3.49
C LEU A 121 -20.97 2.11 -4.60
N TYR A 122 -19.73 1.70 -4.32
CA TYR A 122 -18.66 1.62 -5.31
C TYR A 122 -19.03 0.65 -6.44
N ARG A 123 -19.56 -0.54 -6.12
CA ARG A 123 -20.04 -1.50 -7.13
C ARG A 123 -21.20 -0.95 -7.95
N LYS A 124 -22.13 -0.24 -7.34
CA LYS A 124 -23.30 0.30 -8.06
C LYS A 124 -22.91 1.39 -9.07
N ASN A 125 -21.79 2.09 -8.83
CA ASN A 125 -21.34 3.23 -9.63
C ASN A 125 -20.33 2.88 -10.73
N GLY A 126 -19.87 1.62 -10.80
CA GLY A 126 -18.92 1.14 -11.81
C GLY A 126 -19.52 0.03 -12.64
#